data_AF-A0A537K9I8-F1
#
_entry.id   AF-A0A537K9I8-F1
#
_cell.length_a   1.000
_cell.length_b   1.000
_cell.length_c   1.000
_cell.angle_alpha   90.00
_cell.angle_beta   90.00
_cell.angle_gamma   90.00
#
_symmetry.space_group_name_H-M   'P 1'
#
loop_
_entity.id
_entity.type
_entity.pdbx_description
1 polymer ?
#
loop_
_entity_poly.entity_id
_entity_poly.type
_entity_poly.pdbx_seq_one_letter_code
_entity_poly.pdbx_strand_id
1 'polypeptide(L)'
;MGGGGGREVTVSFDGASRGNPGRAAIGVVVLENGIPIREIGETIGVTTNNVAEYRALLRGLAEAAALGARAVRIQSDSELVVRQLSGRYQVKSPALAPLHREALARLREFDRVSVVHVPRTDNERADALANRALDGADAPSR
;
A
#
# COMPACT_ATOMS: atom_id res chain seq x y z
N MET A 1 -17.17 5.29 31.67
CA MET A 1 -17.28 4.02 30.92
C MET A 1 -17.13 4.34 29.44
N GLY A 2 -16.30 3.59 28.73
CA GLY A 2 -16.02 3.75 27.29
C GLY A 2 -14.51 3.64 27.02
N GLY A 3 -13.99 2.42 27.05
CA GLY A 3 -12.56 2.16 26.83
C GLY A 3 -12.14 2.62 25.43
N GLY A 4 -11.26 3.62 25.38
CA GLY A 4 -10.67 4.14 24.15
C GLY A 4 -9.60 3.19 23.61
N GLY A 5 -9.98 1.98 23.21
CA GLY A 5 -9.15 1.16 22.35
C GLY A 5 -9.17 1.76 20.96
N GLY A 6 -8.12 2.50 20.59
CA GLY A 6 -8.02 3.07 19.25
C GLY A 6 -8.11 1.98 18.19
N ARG A 7 -8.84 2.28 17.09
CA ARG A 7 -9.06 1.34 15.98
C ARG A 7 -7.72 0.80 15.45
N GLU A 8 -7.64 -0.51 15.25
CA GLU A 8 -6.49 -1.19 14.67
C GLU A 8 -6.86 -1.77 13.31
N VAL A 9 -6.05 -1.48 12.31
CA VAL A 9 -6.27 -1.97 10.94
C VAL A 9 -5.01 -2.57 10.35
N THR A 10 -5.20 -3.51 9.44
CA THR A 10 -4.14 -4.03 8.57
C THR A 10 -4.30 -3.43 7.17
N VAL A 11 -3.23 -2.95 6.58
CA VAL A 11 -3.18 -2.45 5.21
C VAL A 11 -2.33 -3.41 4.38
N SER A 12 -2.98 -4.13 3.47
CA SER A 12 -2.35 -4.80 2.34
C SER A 12 -2.30 -3.84 1.16
N PHE A 13 -1.19 -3.84 0.44
CA PHE A 13 -1.06 -3.06 -0.78
C PHE A 13 -0.22 -3.78 -1.82
N ASP A 14 -0.47 -3.46 -3.08
CA ASP A 14 0.34 -3.89 -4.21
C ASP A 14 0.35 -2.85 -5.32
N GLY A 15 1.42 -2.81 -6.10
CA GLY A 15 1.58 -1.94 -7.25
C GLY A 15 1.83 -2.76 -8.51
N ALA A 16 1.14 -2.43 -9.60
CA ALA A 16 1.31 -3.09 -10.89
C ALA A 16 1.74 -2.08 -11.96
N SER A 17 2.62 -2.49 -12.87
CA SER A 17 3.01 -1.69 -14.03
C SER A 17 3.19 -2.56 -15.29
N ARG A 18 2.56 -2.18 -16.41
CA ARG A 18 2.77 -2.80 -17.74
C ARG A 18 3.94 -2.10 -18.45
N GLY A 19 5.15 -2.58 -18.17
CA GLY A 19 6.42 -1.92 -18.53
C GLY A 19 7.08 -1.25 -17.31
N ASN A 20 8.37 -0.91 -17.37
CA ASN A 20 9.09 -0.35 -16.21
C ASN A 20 10.08 0.77 -16.63
N PRO A 21 9.63 2.01 -16.85
CA PRO A 21 8.28 2.54 -16.55
C PRO A 21 7.21 2.13 -17.58
N GLY A 22 5.95 2.11 -17.14
CA GLY A 22 4.79 1.76 -17.96
C GLY A 22 3.49 2.22 -17.31
N ARG A 23 2.35 1.96 -17.97
CA ARG A 23 1.04 2.23 -17.34
C ARG A 23 0.94 1.44 -16.04
N ALA A 24 0.49 2.09 -14.99
CA ALA A 24 0.53 1.54 -13.67
C ALA A 24 -0.77 1.76 -12.90
N ALA A 25 -1.01 0.87 -11.95
CA ALA A 25 -2.15 0.89 -11.05
C ALA A 25 -1.70 0.45 -9.66
N ILE A 26 -2.57 0.69 -8.68
CA ILE A 26 -2.38 0.28 -7.30
C ILE A 26 -3.59 -0.51 -6.83
N GLY A 27 -3.34 -1.43 -5.90
CA GLY A 27 -4.35 -2.17 -5.17
C GLY A 27 -4.12 -1.99 -3.68
N VAL A 28 -5.18 -1.71 -2.92
CA VAL A 28 -5.13 -1.53 -1.47
C VAL A 28 -6.30 -2.23 -0.83
N VAL A 29 -6.04 -2.98 0.24
CA VAL A 29 -7.06 -3.59 1.08
C VAL A 29 -6.81 -3.15 2.52
N VAL A 30 -7.81 -2.55 3.14
CA VAL A 30 -7.79 -2.25 4.58
C VAL A 30 -8.67 -3.26 5.29
N LEU A 31 -8.11 -3.95 6.28
CA LEU A 31 -8.79 -4.96 7.06
C LEU A 31 -8.93 -4.52 8.53
N GLU A 32 -10.07 -4.80 9.13
CA GLU A 32 -10.31 -4.70 10.57
C GLU A 32 -10.65 -6.11 11.07
N ASN A 33 -9.88 -6.63 12.04
CA ASN A 33 -10.02 -8.01 12.54
C ASN A 33 -10.00 -9.09 11.44
N GLY A 34 -9.18 -8.90 10.40
CA GLY A 34 -9.06 -9.83 9.27
C GLY A 34 -10.19 -9.71 8.23
N ILE A 35 -11.16 -8.81 8.44
CA ILE A 35 -12.27 -8.58 7.52
C ILE A 35 -11.98 -7.32 6.69
N PRO A 36 -12.03 -7.38 5.34
CA PRO A 36 -11.89 -6.19 4.51
C PRO A 36 -13.00 -5.18 4.79
N ILE A 37 -12.62 -3.94 5.06
CA ILE A 37 -13.52 -2.80 5.25
C ILE A 37 -13.35 -1.74 4.15
N ARG A 38 -12.23 -1.78 3.41
CA ARG A 38 -11.98 -1.00 2.20
C ARG A 38 -11.21 -1.85 1.19
N GLU A 39 -11.59 -1.73 -0.07
CA GLU A 39 -10.88 -2.29 -1.22
C GLU A 39 -10.80 -1.22 -2.30
N ILE A 40 -9.59 -0.93 -2.76
CA ILE A 40 -9.32 0.16 -3.71
C ILE A 40 -8.45 -0.40 -4.83
N GLY A 41 -8.88 -0.16 -6.07
CA GLY A 41 -8.08 -0.34 -7.27
C GLY A 41 -8.17 0.92 -8.11
N GLU A 42 -7.04 1.57 -8.39
CA GLU A 42 -7.01 2.81 -9.16
C GLU A 42 -5.78 2.87 -10.07
N THR A 43 -5.93 3.49 -11.25
CA THR A 43 -4.81 3.75 -12.15
C THR A 43 -4.06 5.00 -11.70
N ILE A 44 -2.74 5.00 -11.86
CA ILE A 44 -1.86 6.06 -11.36
C ILE A 44 -0.95 6.65 -12.45
N GLY A 45 -1.37 6.51 -13.71
CA GLY A 45 -0.65 7.00 -14.88
C GLY A 45 0.52 6.09 -15.28
N VAL A 46 1.61 6.68 -15.78
CA VAL A 46 2.82 5.96 -16.19
C VAL A 46 3.90 6.10 -15.13
N THR A 47 4.37 4.99 -14.58
CA THR A 47 5.45 4.98 -13.59
C THR A 47 6.16 3.62 -13.54
N THR A 48 7.16 3.47 -12.66
CA THR A 48 7.82 2.18 -12.39
C THR A 48 7.05 1.36 -11.36
N ASN A 49 7.30 0.06 -11.32
CA ASN A 49 6.65 -0.84 -10.34
C ASN A 49 6.90 -0.39 -8.90
N ASN A 50 8.16 -0.06 -8.56
CA ASN A 50 8.52 0.34 -7.20
C ASN A 50 7.83 1.66 -6.79
N VAL A 51 7.65 2.60 -7.72
CA VAL A 51 6.89 3.83 -7.43
C VAL A 51 5.40 3.51 -7.26
N ALA A 52 4.84 2.57 -8.03
CA ALA A 52 3.47 2.12 -7.87
C ALA A 52 3.25 1.50 -6.47
N GLU A 53 4.13 0.61 -6.02
CA GLU A 53 4.07 0.02 -4.68
C GLU A 53 4.10 1.08 -3.57
N TYR A 54 5.01 2.07 -3.66
CA TYR A 54 5.04 3.17 -2.67
C TYR A 54 3.77 4.04 -2.69
N ARG A 55 3.20 4.29 -3.86
CA ARG A 55 1.93 5.02 -3.97
C ARG A 55 0.78 4.21 -3.38
N ALA A 56 0.77 2.89 -3.58
CA ALA A 56 -0.20 1.99 -2.98
C ALA A 56 -0.12 2.01 -1.44
N LEU A 57 1.09 1.97 -0.88
CA LEU A 57 1.32 2.15 0.55
C LEU A 57 0.77 3.49 1.06
N LEU A 58 1.13 4.61 0.42
CA LEU A 58 0.68 5.95 0.83
C LEU A 58 -0.85 6.08 0.78
N ARG A 59 -1.47 5.54 -0.27
CA ARG A 59 -2.92 5.47 -0.44
C ARG A 59 -3.58 4.69 0.71
N GLY A 60 -3.01 3.56 1.11
CA GLY A 60 -3.52 2.75 2.23
C GLY A 60 -3.31 3.39 3.61
N LEU A 61 -2.19 4.08 3.83
CA LEU A 61 -1.96 4.87 5.05
C LEU A 61 -2.98 6.00 5.19
N ALA A 62 -3.30 6.67 4.07
CA ALA A 62 -4.33 7.71 4.06
C ALA A 62 -5.72 7.16 4.42
N GLU A 63 -6.09 5.98 3.93
CA GLU A 63 -7.36 5.32 4.33
C GLU A 63 -7.38 4.93 5.80
N ALA A 64 -6.29 4.33 6.29
CA ALA A 64 -6.19 3.95 7.69
C ALA A 64 -6.37 5.18 8.61
N ALA A 65 -5.74 6.30 8.26
CA ALA A 65 -5.89 7.57 8.98
C ALA A 65 -7.33 8.11 8.88
N ALA A 66 -7.94 8.10 7.69
CA ALA A 66 -9.32 8.55 7.48
C ALA A 66 -10.35 7.71 8.26
N LEU A 67 -10.05 6.44 8.52
CA LEU A 67 -10.86 5.55 9.36
C LEU A 67 -10.68 5.82 10.86
N GLY A 68 -9.78 6.73 11.26
CA GLY A 68 -9.46 7.01 12.65
C GLY A 68 -8.64 5.91 13.32
N ALA A 69 -7.91 5.10 12.55
CA ALA A 69 -7.05 4.07 13.12
C ALA A 69 -5.91 4.70 13.92
N ARG A 70 -5.63 4.10 15.07
CA ARG A 70 -4.50 4.45 15.95
C ARG A 70 -3.37 3.43 15.87
N ALA A 71 -3.66 2.22 15.40
CA ALA A 71 -2.67 1.19 15.16
C ALA A 71 -2.79 0.69 13.71
N VAL A 72 -1.65 0.56 13.03
CA VAL A 72 -1.59 0.07 11.67
C VAL A 72 -0.57 -1.06 11.52
N ARG A 73 -1.00 -2.15 10.89
CA ARG A 73 -0.13 -3.22 10.40
C ARG A 73 -0.01 -3.10 8.89
N ILE A 74 1.18 -2.87 8.39
CA ILE A 74 1.49 -2.87 6.96
C ILE A 74 1.93 -4.27 6.57
N GLN A 75 1.32 -4.83 5.52
CA GLN A 75 1.73 -6.09 4.94
C GLN A 75 1.83 -6.00 3.42
N SER A 76 2.88 -6.60 2.86
CA SER A 76 3.14 -6.64 1.42
C SER A 76 4.10 -7.78 1.11
N ASP A 77 4.01 -8.34 -0.10
CA ASP A 77 4.98 -9.30 -0.63
C ASP A 77 6.23 -8.62 -1.22
N SER A 78 6.26 -7.29 -1.31
CA SER A 78 7.44 -6.53 -1.71
C SER A 78 8.49 -6.47 -0.60
N GLU A 79 9.48 -7.35 -0.71
CA GLU A 79 10.63 -7.37 0.20
C GLU A 79 11.40 -6.04 0.16
N LEU A 80 11.49 -5.38 -0.99
CA LEU A 80 12.18 -4.09 -1.14
C LEU A 80 11.53 -3.02 -0.27
N VAL A 81 10.22 -2.82 -0.40
CA VAL A 81 9.49 -1.79 0.34
C VAL A 81 9.53 -2.09 1.84
N VAL A 82 9.29 -3.34 2.24
CA VAL A 82 9.35 -3.75 3.66
C VAL A 82 10.74 -3.51 4.26
N ARG A 83 11.82 -3.88 3.55
CA ARG A 83 13.20 -3.65 4.03
C ARG A 83 13.57 -2.17 4.08
N GLN A 84 13.04 -1.34 3.19
CA GLN A 84 13.26 0.11 3.21
C GLN A 84 12.49 0.80 4.35
N LEU A 85 11.23 0.42 4.58
CA LEU A 85 10.43 0.94 5.70
C LEU A 85 11.02 0.56 7.06
N SER A 86 11.57 -0.65 7.18
CA SER A 86 12.23 -1.12 8.40
C SER A 86 13.66 -0.58 8.58
N GLY A 87 14.13 0.30 7.69
CA GLY A 87 15.47 0.90 7.77
C GLY A 87 16.62 -0.06 7.46
N ARG A 88 16.34 -1.31 7.05
CA ARG A 88 17.36 -2.29 6.69
C ARG A 88 18.03 -1.94 5.37
N TYR A 89 17.26 -1.40 4.43
CA TYR A 89 17.73 -0.99 3.10
C TYR A 89 17.68 0.52 2.91
N GLN A 90 18.74 1.07 2.33
CA GLN A 90 18.79 2.47 1.92
C GLN A 90 18.00 2.69 0.64
N VAL A 91 17.25 3.80 0.59
CA VAL A 91 16.55 4.25 -0.62
C VAL A 91 17.53 5.08 -1.45
N LYS A 92 18.05 4.49 -2.54
CA LYS A 92 18.99 5.15 -3.44
C LYS A 92 18.32 5.87 -4.62
N SER A 93 17.09 5.49 -4.96
CA SER A 93 16.38 6.07 -6.10
C SER A 93 15.87 7.48 -5.75
N PRO A 94 16.22 8.51 -6.53
CA PRO A 94 15.69 9.86 -6.35
C PRO A 94 14.16 9.94 -6.44
N ALA A 95 13.53 9.05 -7.21
CA ALA A 95 12.07 8.98 -7.33
C ALA A 95 11.40 8.34 -6.10
N LEU A 96 12.08 7.42 -5.42
CA LEU A 96 11.54 6.75 -4.23
C LEU A 96 11.82 7.51 -2.94
N ALA A 97 12.93 8.25 -2.86
CA ALA A 97 13.32 9.01 -1.67
C ALA A 97 12.21 9.96 -1.13
N PRO A 98 11.48 10.74 -1.95
CA PRO A 98 10.37 11.54 -1.43
C PRO A 98 9.21 10.67 -0.92
N LEU A 99 8.85 9.60 -1.64
CA LEU A 99 7.74 8.72 -1.26
C LEU A 99 8.02 7.96 0.04
N HIS A 100 9.27 7.50 0.22
CA HIS A 100 9.70 6.85 1.45
C HIS A 100 9.67 7.79 2.64
N ARG A 101 10.13 9.03 2.48
CA ARG A 101 10.05 10.04 3.55
C ARG A 101 8.60 10.35 3.92
N GLU A 102 7.71 10.47 2.94
CA GLU A 102 6.29 10.68 3.19
C GLU A 102 5.67 9.47 3.92
N ALA A 103 5.98 8.25 3.49
CA ALA A 103 5.49 7.04 4.14
C ALA A 103 5.94 6.97 5.60
N LEU A 104 7.21 7.25 5.89
CA LEU A 104 7.72 7.32 7.27
C LEU A 104 7.04 8.43 8.08
N ALA A 105 6.75 9.58 7.48
CA ALA A 105 6.04 10.66 8.17
C ALA A 105 4.61 10.23 8.55
N ARG A 106 3.87 9.63 7.61
CA ARG A 106 2.50 9.13 7.83
C ARG A 106 2.47 8.00 8.85
N LEU A 107 3.45 7.09 8.84
CA LEU A 107 3.54 6.02 9.83
C LEU A 107 3.71 6.56 11.26
N ARG A 108 4.39 7.70 11.44
CA ARG A 108 4.55 8.33 12.76
C ARG A 108 3.27 8.95 13.33
N GLU A 109 2.22 9.07 12.53
CA GLU A 109 0.91 9.57 12.98
C GLU A 109 0.09 8.50 13.72
N PHE A 110 0.49 7.23 13.62
CA PHE A 110 -0.12 6.11 14.34
C PHE A 110 0.63 5.83 15.64
N ASP A 111 -0.11 5.50 16.70
CA ASP A 111 0.44 5.16 18.02
C ASP A 111 1.21 3.84 17.99
N ARG A 112 0.81 2.91 17.11
CA ARG A 112 1.47 1.62 16.92
C ARG A 112 1.58 1.29 15.44
N VAL A 113 2.78 0.89 15.03
CA VAL A 113 3.09 0.50 13.65
C VAL A 113 3.79 -0.86 13.66
N SER A 114 3.38 -1.74 12.74
CA SER A 114 4.16 -2.92 12.38
C SER A 114 4.26 -3.03 10.85
N VAL A 115 5.41 -3.48 10.35
CA VAL A 115 5.63 -3.71 8.92
C VAL A 115 6.09 -5.15 8.76
N VAL A 116 5.36 -5.93 7.97
CA VAL A 116 5.57 -7.38 7.82
C VAL A 116 5.64 -7.73 6.36
N HIS A 117 6.66 -8.51 5.99
CA HIS A 117 6.70 -9.17 4.69
C HIS A 117 5.84 -10.42 4.75
N VAL A 118 4.98 -10.61 3.76
CA VAL A 118 4.10 -11.78 3.65
C VAL A 118 4.32 -12.49 2.30
N PRO A 119 4.06 -13.80 2.19
CA PRO A 119 4.04 -14.47 0.90
C PRO A 119 3.01 -13.85 -0.06
N ARG A 120 3.25 -13.96 -1.37
CA ARG A 120 2.33 -13.44 -2.39
C ARG A 120 0.90 -13.99 -2.27
N THR A 121 0.75 -15.25 -1.85
CA THR A 121 -0.56 -15.90 -1.58
C THR A 121 -1.39 -15.14 -0.56
N ASP A 122 -0.73 -14.43 0.36
CA ASP A 122 -1.39 -13.68 1.43
C ASP A 122 -1.68 -12.23 1.01
N ASN A 123 -1.18 -11.80 -0.17
CA ASN A 123 -1.40 -10.46 -0.74
C ASN A 123 -2.21 -10.47 -2.05
N GLU A 124 -2.75 -11.63 -2.45
CA GLU A 124 -3.46 -11.83 -3.73
C GLU A 124 -4.61 -10.84 -3.97
N ARG A 125 -5.30 -10.41 -2.90
CA ARG A 125 -6.43 -9.49 -3.04
C ARG A 125 -5.97 -8.09 -3.48
N ALA A 126 -4.85 -7.60 -2.94
CA ALA A 126 -4.28 -6.32 -3.37
C ALA A 126 -3.71 -6.41 -4.79
N ASP A 127 -2.99 -7.48 -5.12
CA ASP A 127 -2.48 -7.75 -6.47
C ASP A 127 -3.63 -7.83 -7.50
N ALA A 128 -4.73 -8.52 -7.15
CA ALA A 128 -5.91 -8.61 -8.01
C ALA A 128 -6.58 -7.25 -8.22
N LEU A 129 -6.65 -6.39 -7.19
CA LEU A 129 -7.18 -5.03 -7.33
C LEU A 129 -6.31 -4.18 -8.25
N ALA A 130 -4.99 -4.22 -8.10
CA ALA A 130 -4.05 -3.49 -8.95
C ALA A 130 -4.16 -3.94 -10.41
N ASN A 131 -4.12 -5.25 -10.68
CA ASN A 131 -4.22 -5.78 -12.03
C ASN A 131 -5.60 -5.51 -12.66
N ARG A 132 -6.70 -5.68 -11.93
CA ARG A 132 -8.04 -5.34 -12.45
C ARG A 132 -8.17 -3.87 -12.82
N ALA A 133 -7.62 -2.97 -12.01
CA ALA A 133 -7.64 -1.54 -12.33
C ALA A 133 -6.79 -1.23 -13.57
N LEU A 134 -5.66 -1.92 -13.73
CA LEU A 134 -4.76 -1.74 -14.86
C LEU A 134 -5.36 -2.25 -16.17
N ASP A 135 -5.92 -3.47 -16.13
CA ASP A 135 -6.54 -4.15 -17.27
C ASP A 135 -7.89 -3.51 -17.64
N GLY A 136 -8.66 -3.02 -16.66
CA GLY A 136 -9.90 -2.29 -16.89
C GLY A 136 -9.70 -0.97 -17.67
N ALA A 137 -8.52 -0.37 -17.55
CA ALA A 137 -8.12 0.76 -18.38
C ALA A 137 -7.58 0.34 -19.76
N ASP A 138 -7.26 -0.95 -19.97
CA ASP A 138 -6.88 -1.54 -21.26
C ASP A 138 -8.09 -2.03 -22.07
N ALA A 139 -9.27 -2.12 -21.47
CA ALA A 139 -10.49 -2.38 -22.22
C ALA A 139 -10.76 -1.20 -23.16
N PRO A 140 -10.94 -1.41 -24.48
CA PRO A 140 -11.34 -0.34 -25.37
C PRO A 140 -12.65 0.24 -24.86
N SER A 141 -12.70 1.57 -24.71
CA SER A 141 -13.95 2.29 -24.52
C SER A 141 -14.92 1.84 -25.61
N ARG A 142 -15.99 1.15 -25.20
CA ARG A 142 -17.08 0.77 -26.10
C ARG A 142 -17.78 2.00 -26.65
#